data_AF-A0A259SVP2-F1
#
_entry.id   AF-A0A259SVP2-F1
#
_cell.length_a   1.000
_cell.length_b   1.000
_cell.length_c   1.000
_cell.angle_alpha   90.00
_cell.angle_beta   90.00
_cell.angle_gamma   90.00
#
_symmetry.space_group_name_H-M   'P 1'
#
loop_
_entity.id
_entity.type
_entity.pdbx_description
1 polymer ?
#
loop_
_entity_poly.entity_id
_entity_poly.type
_entity_poly.pdbx_seq_one_letter_code
_entity_poly.pdbx_strand_id
1 'polypeptide(L)' 'MKALIANGVIGDYREPEVLRFGVTPMYLGHADVWDAVETLRRVLDEELWRAPEFQERDAVT' A
#
# COMPACT_ATOMS: atom_id res chain seq x y z
N MET A 1 2.20 -1.81 4.45
CA MET A 1 2.09 -0.50 3.76
C MET A 1 3.37 -0.11 3.03
N LYS A 2 4.57 -0.22 3.64
CA LYS A 2 5.85 0.18 3.00
C LYS A 2 6.06 -0.35 1.58
N ALA A 3 5.83 -1.65 1.35
CA ALA A 3 5.92 -2.24 0.02
C ALA A 3 4.93 -1.64 -0.99
N LEU A 4 3.71 -1.27 -0.57
CA LEU A 4 2.72 -0.62 -1.45
C LEU A 4 3.17 0.80 -1.84
N ILE A 5 3.70 1.56 -0.86
CA ILE A 5 4.24 2.91 -1.09
C ILE A 5 5.42 2.87 -2.06
N ALA A 6 6.33 1.90 -1.88
CA ALA A 6 7.46 1.70 -2.79
C ALA A 6 7.01 1.37 -4.23
N ASN A 7 5.83 0.79 -4.39
CA ASN A 7 5.23 0.47 -5.69
C ASN A 7 4.23 1.54 -6.18
N GLY A 8 4.22 2.74 -5.57
CA GLY A 8 3.42 3.88 -6.03
C GLY A 8 2.00 3.97 -5.47
N VAL A 9 1.56 2.99 -4.66
CA VAL A 9 0.24 3.01 -4.00
C VAL A 9 0.38 3.62 -2.60
N ILE A 10 -0.09 4.86 -2.47
CA ILE A 10 -0.02 5.63 -1.22
C ILE A 10 -1.33 5.46 -0.43
N GLY A 11 -1.18 5.18 0.86
CA GLY A 11 -2.26 4.89 1.79
C GLY A 11 -1.75 4.99 3.22
N ASP A 12 -2.63 4.74 4.18
CA ASP A 12 -2.36 4.92 5.60
C ASP A 12 -2.45 3.57 6.33
N TYR A 13 -1.53 3.31 7.27
CA TYR A 13 -1.60 2.13 8.14
C TYR A 13 -2.08 2.56 9.52
N ARG A 14 -3.07 1.83 10.05
CA ARG A 14 -3.63 2.07 11.38
C ARG A 14 -3.54 0.80 12.20
N GLU A 15 -3.02 0.93 13.42
CA GLU A 15 -2.99 -0.18 14.34
C GLU A 15 -4.39 -0.46 14.92
N PRO A 16 -4.75 -1.74 15.13
CA PRO A 16 -4.01 -2.95 14.73
C PRO A 16 -4.37 -3.40 13.30
N GLU A 17 -3.35 -3.64 12.46
CA GLU A 17 -3.44 -4.39 11.18
C GLU A 17 -4.40 -3.83 10.11
N VAL A 18 -4.75 -2.55 10.15
CA VAL A 18 -5.66 -1.92 9.18
C VAL A 18 -4.88 -1.13 8.12
N LEU A 19 -5.15 -1.42 6.84
CA LEU A 19 -4.72 -0.59 5.70
C LEU A 19 -5.89 0.26 5.22
N ARG A 20 -5.68 1.57 5.10
CA ARG A 20 -6.68 2.52 4.64
C ARG A 20 -6.26 3.17 3.32
N PHE A 21 -7.15 3.10 2.35
CA PHE A 21 -7.02 3.73 1.04
C PHE A 21 -8.06 4.85 0.92
N GLY A 22 -7.59 6.08 0.68
CA GLY A 22 -8.47 7.22 0.45
C GLY A 22 -8.79 7.35 -1.03
N VAL A 23 -10.05 7.12 -1.41
CA VAL A 23 -10.50 7.32 -2.79
C VAL A 23 -11.16 8.69 -2.90
N THR A 24 -10.45 9.66 -3.48
CA THR A 24 -10.97 11.02 -3.68
C THR A 24 -11.55 11.17 -5.10
N PRO A 25 -12.88 11.27 -5.25
CA PRO A 25 -13.54 11.21 -6.56
C PRO A 25 -13.29 12.44 -7.45
N MET A 26 -12.75 13.53 -6.90
CA MET A 26 -12.42 14.72 -7.68
C MET A 26 -11.27 14.50 -8.67
N TYR A 27 -10.34 13.58 -8.37
CA TYR A 27 -9.13 13.40 -9.18
C TYR A 27 -8.70 11.94 -9.35
N LEU A 28 -9.41 10.98 -8.74
CA LEU A 28 -9.20 9.56 -8.99
C LEU A 28 -10.28 9.02 -9.91
N GLY A 29 -9.86 8.31 -10.95
CA GLY A 29 -10.70 7.54 -11.85
C GLY A 29 -10.74 6.06 -11.49
N HIS A 30 -11.54 5.31 -12.24
CA HIS A 30 -11.64 3.86 -12.09
C HIS A 30 -10.34 3.14 -12.45
N ALA A 31 -9.58 3.67 -13.41
CA ALA A 31 -8.28 3.12 -13.81
C ALA A 31 -7.26 3.21 -12.67
N ASP A 32 -7.20 4.34 -11.95
CA ASP A 32 -6.29 4.48 -10.80
C ASP A 32 -6.59 3.45 -9.69
N VAL A 33 -7.88 3.18 -9.46
CA VAL A 33 -8.31 2.15 -8.50
C VAL A 33 -7.93 0.76 -8.99
N TRP A 34 -8.11 0.48 -10.28
CA TRP A 34 -7.73 -0.79 -10.88
C TRP A 34 -6.23 -1.05 -10.74
N ASP A 35 -5.39 -0.08 -11.12
CA ASP A 35 -3.93 -0.17 -11.06
C ASP A 35 -3.44 -0.32 -9.62
N ALA A 36 -4.09 0.36 -8.67
CA ALA A 36 -3.80 0.21 -7.24
C ALA A 36 -4.11 -1.21 -6.74
N VAL A 37 -5.23 -1.80 -7.15
CA VAL A 37 -5.60 -3.18 -6.79
C VAL A 37 -4.68 -4.20 -7.44
N GLU A 38 -4.29 -4.00 -8.69
CA GLU A 38 -3.32 -4.86 -9.37
C GLU A 38 -1.96 -4.85 -8.67
N THR A 39 -1.50 -3.66 -8.27
CA THR A 39 -0.27 -3.50 -7.48
C THR A 39 -0.39 -4.18 -6.12
N LEU A 40 -1.53 -4.04 -5.44
CA LEU A 40 -1.81 -4.72 -4.18
C LEU A 40 -1.75 -6.24 -4.34
N ARG A 41 -2.39 -6.77 -5.38
CA ARG A 41 -2.34 -8.20 -5.71
C ARG A 41 -0.89 -8.66 -5.90
N ARG A 42 -0.09 -7.95 -6.70
CA ARG A 42 1.32 -8.29 -6.92
C ARG A 42 2.12 -8.33 -5.62
N VAL A 43 1.98 -7.32 -4.76
CA VAL A 43 2.69 -7.25 -3.47
C VAL A 43 2.35 -8.42 -2.56
N LEU A 44 1.09 -8.90 -2.59
CA LEU A 44 0.66 -10.05 -1.81
C LEU A 44 1.13 -11.37 -2.42
N ASP A 45 0.97 -11.56 -3.73
CA ASP A 45 1.33 -12.79 -4.45
C ASP A 45 2.83 -13.06 -4.42
N GLU A 46 3.64 -12.03 -4.63
CA GLU A 46 5.11 -12.12 -4.60
C GLU A 46 5.69 -11.96 -3.19
N GLU A 47 4.83 -11.81 -2.18
CA GLU A 47 5.20 -11.56 -0.78
C GLU A 47 6.22 -10.42 -0.62
N LEU A 48 6.17 -9.39 -1.49
CA LEU A 48 7.15 -8.29 -1.48
C LEU A 48 7.20 -7.58 -0.13
N TRP A 49 6.09 -7.57 0.61
CA TRP A 49 6.02 -7.04 1.97
C TRP A 49 6.94 -7.75 2.97
N ARG A 50 7.40 -8.98 2.69
CA ARG A 50 8.37 -9.72 3.51
C ARG A 50 9.82 -9.34 3.24
N ALA A 51 10.10 -8.53 2.21
CA ALA A 51 11.47 -8.13 1.93
C ALA A 51 12.10 -7.45 3.17
N PRO A 52 13.38 -7.71 3.48
CA PRO A 52 14.03 -7.23 4.72
C PRO A 52 13.90 -5.71 4.92
N GLU A 53 13.96 -4.96 3.83
CA GLU A 53 13.81 -3.50 3.77
C GLU A 53 12.44 -2.97 4.23
N PHE A 54 11.38 -3.79 4.20
CA PHE A 54 10.04 -3.41 4.62
C PHE A 54 9.64 -3.98 5.99
N GLN A 55 10.50 -4.80 6.60
CA GLN A 55 10.28 -5.43 7.90
C GLN A 55 10.76 -4.55 9.06
N GLU A 56 11.61 -3.55 8.81
CA GLU A 56 11.96 -2.56 9.83
C GLU A 56 10.71 -1.75 10.20
N ARG A 57 10.32 -1.76 11.48
CA ARG A 57 9.30 -0.83 11.99
C ARG A 57 9.94 0.56 12.03
N ASP A 58 9.34 1.52 11.34
CA ASP A 58 9.75 2.91 11.55
C ASP A 58 9.49 3.25 13.01
N ALA A 59 10.54 3.68 13.71
CA ALA A 59 10.43 4.21 15.05
C ALA A 59 9.64 5.52 14.94
N VAL A 60 8.32 5.43 15.16
CA VAL A 60 7.47 6.60 15.31
C VAL A 60 8.00 7.35 16.53
N THR A 61 8.65 8.48 16.29
CA THR A 61 9.10 9.41 17.34
C THR A 61 7.95 10.32 17.74
#